data_AF-A0A7V4EYB0-F1
#
_entry.id   AF-A0A7V4EYB0-F1
#
_cell.length_a   1.000
_cell.length_b   1.000
_cell.length_c   1.000
_cell.angle_alpha   90.00
_cell.angle_beta   90.00
_cell.angle_gamma   90.00
#
_symmetry.space_group_name_H-M   'P 1'
#
loop_
_entity.id
_entity.type
_entity.pdbx_description
1 polymer ?
#
loop_
_entity_poly.entity_id
_entity_poly.type
_entity_poly.pdbx_seq_one_letter_code
_entity_poly.pdbx_strand_id
1 'polypeptide(L)'
;MLFVISTSFDSIRDSGSFFWGSKYFSTFSKYLPKDLQNNSISSAVLFFNKTSQKTKFALRLKVDSFFITDSSLQINYHIEKEL
;
A
#
# COMPACT_ATOMS: atom_id res chain seq x y z
N MET A 1 6.27 1.86 10.86
CA MET A 1 4.90 2.38 10.60
C MET A 1 4.09 1.29 9.91
N LEU A 2 2.80 1.12 10.25
CA LEU A 2 1.92 0.21 9.52
C LEU A 2 1.17 0.98 8.45
N PHE A 3 1.29 0.58 7.18
CA PHE A 3 0.57 1.21 6.08
C PHE A 3 -0.67 0.38 5.74
N VAL A 4 -1.87 0.98 5.76
CA VAL A 4 -3.11 0.27 5.41
C VAL A 4 -3.50 0.64 3.99
N ILE A 5 -3.63 -0.37 3.13
CA ILE A 5 -3.96 -0.21 1.71
C ILE A 5 -5.35 -0.81 1.49
N SER A 6 -6.26 -0.01 0.94
CA SER A 6 -7.55 -0.50 0.45
C SER A 6 -7.54 -0.51 -1.07
N THR A 7 -7.85 -1.65 -1.69
CA THR A 7 -7.86 -1.79 -3.15
C THR A 7 -9.11 -2.48 -3.67
N SER A 8 -9.47 -2.15 -4.91
CA SER A 8 -10.51 -2.83 -5.68
C SER A 8 -9.93 -3.80 -6.72
N PHE A 9 -8.61 -4.02 -6.72
CA PHE A 9 -7.98 -4.97 -7.63
C PHE A 9 -8.35 -6.42 -7.25
N ASP A 10 -8.82 -7.19 -8.23
CA ASP A 10 -9.26 -8.58 -8.00
C ASP A 10 -8.10 -9.58 -8.05
N SER A 11 -7.03 -9.24 -8.76
CA SER A 11 -5.84 -10.07 -8.89
C SER A 11 -4.63 -9.35 -8.33
N ILE A 12 -4.16 -9.84 -7.19
CA ILE A 12 -2.88 -9.44 -6.62
C ILE A 12 -1.88 -10.56 -6.83
N ARG A 13 -0.69 -10.14 -7.26
CA ARG A 13 0.45 -11.01 -7.48
C ARG A 13 1.23 -11.11 -6.17
N ASP A 14 1.97 -12.21 -6.00
CA ASP A 14 2.85 -12.42 -4.84
C ASP A 14 3.84 -11.28 -4.63
N SER A 15 4.20 -10.56 -5.70
CA SER A 15 4.95 -9.31 -5.64
C SER A 15 4.40 -8.27 -6.63
N GLY A 16 4.58 -6.99 -6.29
CA GLY A 16 4.13 -5.91 -7.16
C GLY A 16 4.38 -4.53 -6.59
N SER A 17 3.64 -3.56 -7.12
CA SER A 17 3.73 -2.16 -6.67
C SER A 17 2.36 -1.51 -6.61
N PHE A 18 2.12 -0.71 -5.58
CA PHE A 18 1.03 0.27 -5.55
C PHE A 18 1.58 1.66 -5.86
N PHE A 19 0.88 2.40 -6.71
CA PHE A 19 1.26 3.76 -7.10
C PHE A 19 0.10 4.72 -6.92
N TRP A 20 0.35 5.80 -6.19
CA TRP A 20 -0.55 6.93 -6.05
C TRP A 20 0.12 8.15 -6.65
N GLY A 21 -0.33 8.55 -7.84
CA GLY A 21 0.08 9.81 -8.48
C GLY A 21 -0.62 11.03 -7.88
N SER A 22 -0.29 12.21 -8.38
CA SER A 22 -0.70 13.52 -7.86
C SER A 22 -2.18 13.65 -7.52
N LYS A 23 -3.06 13.13 -8.39
CA LYS A 23 -4.52 13.16 -8.19
C LYS A 23 -4.96 12.50 -6.88
N TYR A 24 -4.36 11.37 -6.52
CA TYR A 24 -4.73 10.62 -5.30
C TYR A 24 -3.81 10.96 -4.14
N PHE A 25 -2.51 11.11 -4.40
CA PHE A 25 -1.53 11.42 -3.36
C PHE A 25 -1.84 12.72 -2.61
N SER A 26 -2.22 13.78 -3.33
CA SER A 26 -2.60 15.07 -2.72
C SER A 26 -3.77 14.96 -1.73
N THR A 27 -4.63 13.95 -1.84
CA THR A 27 -5.77 13.78 -0.93
C THR A 27 -5.37 13.26 0.45
N PHE A 28 -4.28 12.47 0.53
CA PHE A 28 -3.84 11.85 1.78
C PHE A 28 -2.44 12.26 2.26
N SER A 29 -1.63 12.92 1.43
CA SER A 29 -0.25 13.29 1.74
C SER A 29 -0.13 14.11 3.03
N LYS A 30 -1.12 14.96 3.32
CA LYS A 30 -1.20 15.74 4.56
C LYS A 30 -1.34 14.92 5.84
N TYR A 31 -1.75 13.65 5.73
CA TYR A 31 -1.86 12.71 6.85
C TYR A 31 -0.62 11.83 7.00
N LEU A 32 0.34 11.92 6.07
CA LEU A 32 1.61 11.23 6.20
C LEU A 32 2.47 11.93 7.26
N PRO A 33 3.28 11.17 8.02
CA PRO A 33 4.29 11.76 8.89
C PRO A 33 5.22 12.68 8.08
N LYS A 34 5.54 13.85 8.63
CA LYS A 34 6.45 14.81 7.98
C LYS A 34 7.84 14.24 7.74
N ASP A 35 8.29 13.36 8.64
CA ASP A 35 9.60 12.73 8.60
C ASP A 35 9.57 11.33 7.97
N LEU A 36 8.68 11.09 7.00
CA LEU A 36 8.61 9.80 6.30
C LEU A 36 9.87 9.62 5.43
N GLN A 37 10.94 9.11 6.03
CA GLN A 37 12.20 8.80 5.36
C GLN A 37 12.14 7.43 4.70
N ASN A 38 12.87 7.26 3.58
CA ASN A 38 13.14 5.96 2.96
C ASN A 38 13.51 4.95 4.07
N ASN A 39 12.75 3.84 4.17
CA ASN A 39 12.79 2.78 5.19
C ASN A 39 11.81 2.88 6.39
N SER A 40 10.99 3.92 6.51
CA SER A 40 10.01 4.04 7.61
C SER A 40 8.81 3.08 7.51
N ILE A 41 8.59 2.51 6.32
CA ILE A 41 7.51 1.57 6.01
C ILE A 41 8.13 0.20 5.73
N SER A 42 8.00 -0.72 6.68
CA SER A 42 8.50 -2.10 6.55
C SER A 42 7.40 -3.12 6.26
N SER A 43 6.15 -2.77 6.53
CA SER A 43 5.00 -3.65 6.38
C SER A 43 3.73 -2.88 6.06
N ALA A 44 2.85 -3.50 5.29
CA ALA A 44 1.52 -3.00 5.01
C ALA A 44 0.46 -4.07 5.24
N VAL A 45 -0.77 -3.64 5.54
CA VAL A 45 -1.95 -4.50 5.54
C VAL A 45 -2.81 -4.11 4.37
N LEU A 46 -3.16 -5.08 3.55
CA LEU A 46 -4.00 -4.89 2.40
C LEU A 46 -5.40 -5.43 2.67
N PHE A 47 -6.39 -4.59 2.41
CA PHE A 47 -7.81 -4.94 2.41
C PHE A 47 -8.40 -4.74 1.02
N PHE A 48 -9.35 -5.58 0.70
CA PHE A 48 -10.10 -5.47 -0.53
C PHE A 48 -11.49 -4.89 -0.29
N ASN A 49 -11.88 -3.91 -1.08
CA ASN A 49 -13.11 -3.12 -0.84
C ASN A 49 -14.30 -3.51 -1.72
N LYS A 50 -14.20 -4.58 -2.52
CA LYS A 50 -15.31 -5.06 -3.35
C LYS A 50 -16.21 -6.01 -2.58
N THR A 51 -17.52 -5.78 -2.65
CA THR A 51 -18.54 -6.69 -2.10
C THR A 51 -18.53 -8.07 -2.75
N SER A 52 -18.13 -8.16 -4.03
CA SER A 52 -18.12 -9.40 -4.82
C SER A 52 -16.84 -10.22 -4.69
N GLN A 53 -15.89 -9.82 -3.83
CA GLN A 53 -14.59 -10.45 -3.83
C GLN A 53 -14.59 -11.85 -3.24
N LYS A 54 -13.81 -12.75 -3.87
CA LYS A 54 -13.65 -14.13 -3.42
C LYS A 54 -12.84 -14.24 -2.13
N THR A 55 -11.84 -13.37 -1.96
CA THR A 55 -10.94 -13.38 -0.80
C THR A 55 -11.43 -12.38 0.23
N LYS A 56 -11.85 -12.87 1.41
CA LYS A 56 -12.35 -12.01 2.51
C LYS A 56 -11.28 -11.66 3.55
N PHE A 57 -10.11 -12.27 3.46
CA PHE A 57 -9.03 -12.08 4.42
C PHE A 57 -8.15 -10.90 4.02
N ALA A 58 -7.58 -10.22 5.01
CA ALA A 58 -6.58 -9.20 4.77
C ALA A 58 -5.25 -9.87 4.44
N LEU A 59 -4.43 -9.22 3.61
CA LEU A 59 -3.08 -9.71 3.32
C LEU A 59 -2.06 -8.87 4.07
N ARG A 60 -1.10 -9.54 4.71
CA ARG A 60 0.10 -8.88 5.22
C ARG A 60 1.11 -8.81 4.09
N LEU A 61 1.54 -7.58 3.81
CA LEU A 61 2.56 -7.29 2.82
C LEU A 61 3.86 -6.90 3.54
N LYS A 62 4.97 -7.43 3.07
CA LYS A 62 6.28 -6.88 3.39
C LYS A 62 6.63 -5.84 2.33
N VAL A 63 7.03 -4.65 2.80
CA VAL A 63 7.40 -3.54 1.92
C VAL A 63 8.91 -3.66 1.65
N ASP A 64 9.25 -3.89 0.39
CA ASP A 64 10.65 -4.05 -0.04
C ASP A 64 11.33 -2.70 -0.21
N SER A 65 10.58 -1.75 -0.77
CA SER A 65 11.01 -0.37 -0.96
C SER A 65 9.80 0.53 -1.14
N PHE A 66 9.98 1.81 -0.88
CA PHE A 66 9.01 2.81 -1.27
C PHE A 66 9.72 4.07 -1.75
N PHE A 67 9.03 4.82 -2.59
CA PHE A 67 9.50 6.08 -3.14
C PHE A 67 8.42 7.13 -2.91
N ILE A 68 8.78 8.23 -2.28
CA ILE A 68 7.90 9.37 -2.06
C ILE A 68 8.50 10.61 -2.70
N THR A 69 7.67 11.36 -3.40
CA THR A 69 7.99 12.68 -3.94
C THR A 69 6.94 13.67 -3.44
N ASP A 70 7.10 14.95 -3.77
CA ASP A 70 6.11 15.99 -3.46
C ASP A 70 4.73 15.71 -4.08
N SER A 71 4.65 14.83 -5.08
CA SER A 71 3.42 14.57 -5.84
C SER A 71 3.03 13.11 -5.97
N SER A 72 3.81 12.17 -5.42
CA SER A 72 3.51 10.75 -5.58
C SER A 72 4.05 9.87 -4.45
N LEU A 73 3.44 8.70 -4.31
CA LEU A 73 3.92 7.59 -3.49
C LEU A 73 3.88 6.29 -4.30
N GLN A 74 4.99 5.55 -4.28
CA GLN A 74 5.06 4.18 -4.78
C GLN A 74 5.50 3.25 -3.65
N ILE A 75 4.81 2.13 -3.47
CA ILE A 75 5.17 1.07 -2.51
C ILE A 75 5.36 -0.22 -3.29
N ASN A 76 6.58 -0.76 -3.27
CA ASN A 76 6.90 -2.08 -3.82
C ASN A 76 6.81 -3.11 -2.70
N TYR A 77 6.22 -4.27 -2.99
CA TYR A 77 5.88 -5.25 -1.97
C TYR A 77 5.98 -6.68 -2.47
N HIS A 78 6.04 -7.59 -1.50
CA HIS A 78 5.62 -8.97 -1.64
C HIS A 78 4.63 -9.39 -0.54
N ILE A 79 3.78 -10.36 -0.84
CA ILE A 79 2.84 -10.94 0.11
C ILE A 79 3.64 -11.81 1.08
N GLU A 80 3.46 -11.57 2.37
CA GLU A 80 4.08 -12.37 3.42
C GLU A 80 3.14 -13.52 3.83
N LYS A 81 1.86 -13.20 4.10
CA LYS A 81 0.84 -14.18 4.48
C LYS A 81 -0.57 -13.59 4.46
N GLU A 82 -1.56 -14.47 4.49
CA GLU A 82 -2.95 -14.15 4.84
C GLU A 82 -3.08 -13.90 6.36
N LEU A 83 -3.97 -12.99 6.76
CA LEU A 83 -4.25 -12.62 8.16
C LEU A 83 -5.63 -13.10 8.63
#